data_AF-A0A496W7D3-F1
#
_entry.id   AF-A0A496W7D3-F1
#
_cell.length_a   1.000
_cell.length_b   1.000
_cell.length_c   1.000
_cell.angle_alpha   90.00
_cell.angle_beta   90.00
_cell.angle_gamma   90.00
#
_symmetry.space_group_name_H-M   'P 1'
#
loop_
_entity.id
_entity.type
_entity.pdbx_description
1 polymer ?
#
loop_
_entity_poly.entity_id
_entity_poly.type
_entity_poly.pdbx_seq_one_letter_code
_entity_poly.pdbx_strand_id
1 'polypeptide(L)'
;MTVHWGHSNIIILFAALNNPIQKFKSKAILMSDKPSKGGFNIGNVGGNVSIQAGGDVVAGDKTTTTTIITGFKQEQDKQEFIQQIEELRQQLRHLKSEIEESKGGSLDEDEKDSLVMEVMQHIKALKTASEEAEQLPPQQEPSQEKRDAIEAPLNGVNQIISKISTVFEKTADFGGKFKNVAYITSLLLSARHLFGLP
;
A
#
# COMPACT_ATOMS: atom_id res chain seq x y z
N MET A 1 -49.66 -37.72 5.91
CA MET A 1 -48.31 -37.14 6.03
C MET A 1 -47.64 -37.93 7.14
N THR A 2 -46.97 -39.06 6.90
CA THR A 2 -45.91 -39.34 5.89
C THR A 2 -44.75 -38.34 6.03
N VAL A 3 -43.47 -38.68 6.28
CA VAL A 3 -42.77 -39.98 6.23
C VAL A 3 -41.72 -40.14 7.35
N HIS A 4 -41.42 -41.41 7.60
CA HIS A 4 -40.34 -42.12 8.29
C HIS A 4 -38.89 -41.56 8.22
N TRP A 5 -38.13 -41.87 9.29
CA TRP A 5 -36.67 -41.92 9.56
C TRP A 5 -35.60 -41.80 8.44
N GLY A 6 -34.40 -41.29 8.83
CA GLY A 6 -33.14 -41.56 8.12
C GLY A 6 -31.88 -40.90 8.71
N HIS A 7 -31.11 -41.61 9.55
CA HIS A 7 -29.69 -41.28 9.83
C HIS A 7 -28.80 -41.79 8.69
N SER A 8 -27.78 -41.03 8.26
CA SER A 8 -26.59 -41.57 7.58
C SER A 8 -25.41 -40.59 7.54
N ASN A 9 -24.28 -40.99 8.13
CA ASN A 9 -22.97 -40.34 7.96
C ASN A 9 -22.18 -41.07 6.87
N ILE A 10 -21.85 -40.40 5.76
CA ILE A 10 -20.88 -40.86 4.74
C ILE A 10 -20.13 -39.59 4.26
N ILE A 11 -18.94 -39.28 4.82
CA ILE A 11 -17.62 -39.65 4.29
C ILE A 11 -17.47 -39.33 2.80
N ILE A 12 -16.92 -38.15 2.48
CA ILE A 12 -16.45 -37.84 1.13
C ILE A 12 -15.07 -38.49 0.92
N LEU A 13 -15.05 -39.54 0.10
CA LEU A 13 -13.86 -40.26 -0.29
C LEU A 13 -13.15 -39.54 -1.45
N PHE A 14 -12.03 -38.87 -1.19
CA PHE A 14 -11.15 -38.41 -2.27
C PHE A 14 -10.28 -39.57 -2.76
N ALA A 15 -10.53 -40.04 -3.98
CA ALA A 15 -9.77 -41.11 -4.61
C ALA A 15 -8.38 -40.64 -5.05
N ALA A 16 -7.36 -41.44 -4.75
CA ALA A 16 -6.00 -41.21 -5.22
C ALA A 16 -5.85 -41.52 -6.71
N LEU A 17 -5.24 -40.61 -7.48
CA LEU A 17 -4.74 -40.89 -8.82
C LEU A 17 -3.22 -41.06 -8.79
N ASN A 18 -2.81 -42.32 -8.70
CA ASN A 18 -1.43 -42.75 -8.94
C ASN A 18 -1.07 -42.57 -10.42
N ASN A 19 0.08 -41.95 -10.71
CA ASN A 19 0.64 -41.94 -12.05
C ASN A 19 2.18 -42.17 -12.02
N PRO A 20 2.65 -43.41 -12.16
CA PRO A 20 4.07 -43.74 -12.34
C PRO A 20 4.46 -43.71 -13.84
N ILE A 21 5.75 -43.97 -14.15
CA ILE A 21 6.39 -43.91 -15.48
C ILE A 21 6.78 -42.45 -15.84
N GLN A 22 8.04 -42.08 -16.11
CA GLN A 22 9.07 -42.73 -16.94
C GLN A 22 10.41 -42.98 -16.22
N LYS A 23 11.14 -43.98 -16.72
CA LYS A 23 12.38 -44.53 -16.15
C LYS A 23 13.52 -44.38 -17.16
N PHE A 24 14.36 -43.34 -17.03
CA PHE A 24 15.58 -43.22 -17.83
C PHE A 24 16.83 -43.53 -17.01
N LYS A 25 17.46 -44.66 -17.35
CA LYS A 25 18.84 -44.98 -16.94
C LYS A 25 19.80 -44.34 -17.93
N SER A 26 20.77 -43.59 -17.42
CA SER A 26 22.05 -43.35 -18.12
C SER A 26 23.20 -43.72 -17.17
N LYS A 27 24.25 -44.31 -17.73
CA LYS A 27 25.27 -45.09 -17.02
C LYS A 27 26.61 -44.36 -16.99
N ALA A 28 27.34 -44.52 -15.90
CA ALA A 28 28.58 -43.84 -15.53
C ALA A 28 29.73 -43.84 -16.56
N ILE A 29 30.61 -42.83 -16.45
CA ILE A 29 32.06 -42.94 -16.67
C ILE A 29 32.80 -42.32 -15.45
N LEU A 30 33.99 -42.86 -15.14
CA LEU A 30 34.80 -42.70 -13.93
C LEU A 30 35.95 -41.69 -14.08
N MET A 31 36.50 -41.22 -12.93
CA MET A 31 37.89 -40.74 -12.70
C MET A 31 38.32 -39.48 -13.50
N SER A 32 39.17 -38.55 -13.06
CA SER A 32 39.90 -38.25 -11.81
C SER A 32 40.54 -36.84 -11.98
N ASP A 33 41.08 -36.10 -10.98
CA ASP A 33 41.26 -36.32 -9.55
C ASP A 33 41.32 -34.97 -8.76
N LYS A 34 41.85 -34.98 -7.53
CA LYS A 34 42.23 -33.81 -6.70
C LYS A 34 43.69 -33.37 -6.97
N PRO A 35 44.17 -32.27 -6.35
CA PRO A 35 43.55 -30.95 -6.18
C PRO A 35 44.52 -29.80 -6.54
N SER A 36 44.05 -28.63 -6.99
CA SER A 36 44.85 -27.41 -6.80
C SER A 36 44.06 -26.11 -6.70
N LYS A 37 44.54 -25.30 -5.76
CA LYS A 37 44.09 -24.01 -5.26
C LYS A 37 43.77 -22.96 -6.34
N GLY A 38 42.81 -22.09 -6.00
CA GLY A 38 42.92 -20.66 -6.30
C GLY A 38 42.46 -20.20 -7.67
N GLY A 39 41.15 -20.28 -7.93
CA GLY A 39 40.56 -19.49 -9.01
C GLY A 39 40.40 -18.03 -8.60
N PHE A 40 41.01 -17.10 -9.33
CA PHE A 40 40.38 -15.85 -9.74
C PHE A 40 41.14 -15.24 -10.93
N ASN A 41 40.53 -15.27 -12.11
CA ASN A 41 40.89 -14.44 -13.26
C ASN A 41 39.60 -14.12 -14.02
N ILE A 42 39.33 -12.83 -14.19
CA ILE A 42 38.10 -12.30 -14.77
C ILE A 42 38.21 -12.33 -16.29
N GLY A 43 37.35 -13.11 -16.94
CA GLY A 43 37.26 -13.21 -18.41
C GLY A 43 36.22 -12.24 -18.98
N ASN A 44 36.68 -11.19 -19.66
CA ASN A 44 35.85 -10.16 -20.26
C ASN A 44 34.95 -10.72 -21.38
N VAL A 45 33.64 -10.82 -21.12
CA VAL A 45 32.60 -11.05 -22.14
C VAL A 45 31.64 -9.86 -22.19
N GLY A 46 31.39 -9.33 -23.38
CA GLY A 46 30.54 -8.16 -23.58
C GLY A 46 29.07 -8.47 -23.26
N GLY A 47 28.51 -7.71 -22.33
CA GLY A 47 27.20 -7.97 -21.71
C GLY A 47 27.36 -7.80 -20.20
N ASN A 48 26.88 -6.67 -19.67
CA ASN A 48 27.37 -6.06 -18.42
C ASN A 48 27.60 -7.09 -17.28
N VAL A 49 28.89 -7.28 -16.97
CA VAL A 49 29.46 -8.23 -15.99
C VAL A 49 28.73 -8.09 -14.63
N SER A 50 28.22 -9.18 -14.04
CA SER A 50 28.87 -10.00 -12.98
C SER A 50 29.33 -9.16 -11.75
N ILE A 51 29.36 -9.66 -10.51
CA ILE A 51 30.05 -10.88 -10.08
C ILE A 51 29.32 -11.53 -8.89
N GLN A 52 29.14 -12.86 -8.92
CA GLN A 52 28.82 -13.65 -7.73
C GLN A 52 30.12 -14.23 -7.14
N ALA A 53 30.54 -13.79 -5.95
CA ALA A 53 31.67 -14.40 -5.24
C ALA A 53 31.72 -14.10 -3.74
N GLY A 54 31.58 -15.16 -2.93
CA GLY A 54 32.13 -15.24 -1.57
C GLY A 54 31.24 -14.74 -0.44
N GLY A 55 30.76 -15.68 0.39
CA GLY A 55 30.22 -15.36 1.72
C GLY A 55 28.85 -15.99 1.99
N ASP A 56 28.89 -17.21 2.53
CA ASP A 56 27.82 -17.89 3.28
C ASP A 56 26.44 -18.07 2.60
N VAL A 57 26.18 -19.30 2.16
CA VAL A 57 24.81 -19.77 1.87
C VAL A 57 24.14 -20.13 3.19
N VAL A 58 23.72 -19.11 3.94
CA VAL A 58 22.85 -19.33 5.10
C VAL A 58 21.52 -19.85 4.59
N ALA A 59 21.26 -21.13 4.86
CA ALA A 59 19.94 -21.73 4.69
C ALA A 59 18.97 -21.09 5.70
N GLY A 60 18.42 -19.94 5.35
CA GLY A 60 17.70 -19.04 6.25
C GLY A 60 16.66 -18.19 5.53
N ASP A 61 15.50 -18.81 5.35
CA ASP A 61 14.22 -18.21 4.91
C ASP A 61 14.06 -17.77 3.44
N LYS A 62 12.79 -17.61 3.08
CA LYS A 62 12.26 -17.56 1.72
C LYS A 62 12.44 -16.19 1.08
N THR A 63 12.87 -16.22 -0.18
CA THR A 63 12.31 -15.37 -1.25
C THR A 63 12.26 -13.88 -0.95
N THR A 64 13.40 -13.25 -0.64
CA THR A 64 13.55 -11.78 -0.69
C THR A 64 13.58 -11.27 -2.14
N THR A 65 12.62 -11.69 -2.96
CA THR A 65 12.23 -10.96 -4.16
C THR A 65 11.29 -9.86 -3.70
N THR A 66 11.87 -8.75 -3.23
CA THR A 66 11.12 -7.51 -3.00
C THR A 66 10.75 -6.91 -4.36
N THR A 67 9.82 -7.55 -5.05
CA THR A 67 8.96 -6.86 -6.01
C THR A 67 8.36 -5.69 -5.25
N ILE A 68 8.58 -4.46 -5.72
CA ILE A 68 7.98 -3.27 -5.12
C ILE A 68 6.51 -3.27 -5.54
N ILE A 69 5.69 -4.08 -4.85
CA ILE A 69 4.24 -4.06 -4.96
C ILE A 69 3.79 -2.77 -4.24
N THR A 70 3.89 -1.66 -4.96
CA THR A 70 3.06 -0.48 -4.69
C THR A 70 1.60 -0.93 -4.71
N GLY A 71 0.83 -0.58 -3.68
CA GLY A 71 -0.42 -1.26 -3.31
C GLY A 71 -0.37 -1.86 -1.90
N PHE A 72 -1.44 -2.57 -1.50
CA PHE A 72 -1.57 -3.12 -0.15
C PHE A 72 -0.81 -4.44 0.01
N LYS A 73 -0.02 -4.59 1.08
CA LYS A 73 0.76 -5.82 1.34
C LYS A 73 -0.11 -6.97 1.89
N GLN A 74 -1.24 -6.63 2.50
CA GLN A 74 -2.19 -7.55 3.11
C GLN A 74 -3.56 -6.87 3.28
N GLU A 75 -4.60 -7.66 3.54
CA GLU A 75 -5.97 -7.15 3.71
C GLU A 75 -6.07 -6.17 4.89
N GLN A 76 -5.31 -6.41 5.98
CA GLN A 76 -5.29 -5.51 7.14
C GLN A 76 -4.83 -4.09 6.76
N ASP A 77 -3.76 -3.95 5.98
CA ASP A 77 -3.22 -2.65 5.55
C ASP A 77 -4.26 -1.88 4.71
N LYS A 78 -5.07 -2.59 3.91
CA LYS A 78 -6.19 -2.02 3.14
C LYS A 78 -7.31 -1.52 4.04
N GLN A 79 -7.70 -2.30 5.05
CA GLN A 79 -8.75 -1.91 5.99
C GLN A 79 -8.30 -0.72 6.86
N GLU A 80 -7.05 -0.71 7.29
CA GLU A 80 -6.45 0.41 8.03
C GLU A 80 -6.32 1.66 7.14
N PHE A 81 -5.96 1.50 5.86
CA PHE A 81 -5.97 2.59 4.89
C PHE A 81 -7.36 3.20 4.73
N ILE A 82 -8.39 2.37 4.49
CA ILE A 82 -9.78 2.82 4.35
C ILE A 82 -10.24 3.58 5.61
N GLN A 83 -9.90 3.08 6.80
CA GLN A 83 -10.17 3.75 8.06
C GLN A 83 -9.49 5.13 8.14
N GLN A 84 -8.21 5.22 7.77
CA GLN A 84 -7.45 6.47 7.80
C GLN A 84 -7.95 7.48 6.75
N ILE A 85 -8.41 7.02 5.58
CA ILE A 85 -9.08 7.88 4.59
C ILE A 85 -10.41 8.43 5.15
N GLU A 86 -11.23 7.60 5.80
CA GLU A 86 -12.47 8.08 6.40
C GLU A 86 -12.19 9.07 7.54
N GLU A 87 -11.18 8.81 8.37
CA GLU A 87 -10.80 9.74 9.43
C GLU A 87 -10.27 11.07 8.88
N LEU A 88 -9.42 11.05 7.85
CA LEU A 88 -9.01 12.25 7.10
C LEU A 88 -10.22 13.05 6.61
N ARG A 89 -11.26 12.37 6.08
CA ARG A 89 -12.49 13.03 5.63
C ARG A 89 -13.28 13.66 6.77
N GLN A 90 -13.31 13.05 7.96
CA GLN A 90 -13.95 13.66 9.14
C GLN A 90 -13.15 14.85 9.68
N GLN A 91 -11.82 14.74 9.74
CA GLN A 91 -10.96 15.85 10.18
C GLN A 91 -11.02 17.04 9.22
N LEU A 92 -11.09 16.80 7.89
CA LEU A 92 -11.32 17.86 6.90
C LEU A 92 -12.71 18.49 7.01
N ARG A 93 -13.75 17.75 7.41
CA ARG A 93 -15.08 18.32 7.73
C ARG A 93 -15.03 19.20 8.96
N HIS A 94 -14.30 18.80 10.00
CA HIS A 94 -14.07 19.63 11.18
C HIS A 94 -13.35 20.93 10.79
N LEU A 95 -12.27 20.81 10.01
CA LEU A 95 -11.47 21.94 9.53
C LEU A 95 -12.31 22.90 8.66
N LYS A 96 -13.21 22.37 7.81
CA LYS A 96 -14.20 23.17 7.06
C LYS A 96 -15.07 24.01 8.01
N SER A 97 -15.68 23.40 9.01
CA SER A 97 -16.50 24.12 9.99
C SER A 97 -15.68 25.14 10.78
N GLU A 98 -14.42 24.83 11.11
CA GLU A 98 -13.51 25.78 11.75
C GLU A 98 -13.12 26.99 10.86
N ILE A 99 -13.21 26.87 9.53
CA ILE A 99 -13.04 27.99 8.58
C ILE A 99 -14.34 28.80 8.52
N GLU A 100 -15.49 28.16 8.36
CA GLU A 100 -16.82 28.83 8.32
C GLU A 100 -17.13 29.58 9.62
N GLU A 101 -16.78 29.00 10.78
CA GLU A 101 -16.98 29.61 12.09
C GLU A 101 -15.94 30.69 12.42
N SER A 102 -14.91 30.88 11.58
CA SER A 102 -13.91 31.92 11.81
C SER A 102 -14.48 33.32 11.59
N LYS A 103 -14.71 34.04 12.69
CA LYS A 103 -15.21 35.42 12.70
C LYS A 103 -14.07 36.38 13.05
N GLY A 104 -14.02 37.52 12.36
CA GLY A 104 -13.10 38.62 12.70
C GLY A 104 -11.62 38.44 12.30
N GLY A 105 -11.30 37.45 11.46
CA GLY A 105 -9.93 37.25 10.94
C GLY A 105 -9.60 38.09 9.71
N SER A 106 -8.35 38.03 9.26
CA SER A 106 -7.85 38.70 8.03
C SER A 106 -8.20 37.98 6.72
N LEU A 107 -9.11 37.01 6.78
CA LEU A 107 -9.73 36.34 5.64
C LEU A 107 -11.03 37.10 5.31
N ASP A 108 -11.18 37.56 4.07
CA ASP A 108 -12.49 37.95 3.56
C ASP A 108 -13.39 36.72 3.32
N GLU A 109 -14.68 36.96 3.10
CA GLU A 109 -15.66 35.88 2.92
C GLU A 109 -15.46 35.12 1.60
N ASP A 110 -14.95 35.76 0.54
CA ASP A 110 -14.69 35.09 -0.74
C ASP A 110 -13.51 34.11 -0.62
N GLU A 111 -12.44 34.49 0.10
CA GLU A 111 -11.33 33.58 0.44
C GLU A 111 -11.79 32.39 1.30
N LYS A 112 -12.69 32.61 2.27
CA LYS A 112 -13.28 31.51 3.07
C LYS A 112 -14.10 30.56 2.21
N ASP A 113 -15.04 31.09 1.42
CA ASP A 113 -15.91 30.27 0.56
C ASP A 113 -15.08 29.47 -0.45
N SER A 114 -14.03 30.07 -1.00
CA SER A 114 -13.06 29.38 -1.87
C SER A 114 -12.38 28.21 -1.17
N LEU A 115 -11.82 28.43 0.03
CA LEU A 115 -11.19 27.36 0.84
C LEU A 115 -12.19 26.27 1.25
N VAL A 116 -13.41 26.65 1.64
CA VAL A 116 -14.50 25.73 2.01
C VAL A 116 -14.92 24.85 0.83
N MET A 117 -15.02 25.43 -0.38
CA MET A 117 -15.28 24.68 -1.60
C MET A 117 -14.14 23.71 -1.93
N GLU A 118 -12.87 24.14 -1.82
CA GLU A 118 -11.70 23.29 -2.07
C GLU A 118 -11.63 22.10 -1.08
N VAL A 119 -11.81 22.36 0.21
CA VAL A 119 -11.91 21.30 1.25
C VAL A 119 -13.05 20.32 0.92
N MET A 120 -14.21 20.81 0.52
CA MET A 120 -15.36 19.96 0.12
C MET A 120 -15.09 19.13 -1.14
N GLN A 121 -14.30 19.63 -2.09
CA GLN A 121 -13.86 18.86 -3.25
C GLN A 121 -12.92 17.73 -2.82
N HIS A 122 -11.94 18.00 -1.95
CA HIS A 122 -11.04 16.96 -1.44
C HIS A 122 -11.76 15.90 -0.58
N ILE A 123 -12.76 16.26 0.24
CA ILE A 123 -13.59 15.30 0.99
C ILE A 123 -14.35 14.33 0.06
N LYS A 124 -14.74 14.80 -1.14
CA LYS A 124 -15.35 13.95 -2.19
C LYS A 124 -14.31 13.08 -2.88
N ALA A 125 -13.18 13.66 -3.29
CA ALA A 125 -12.10 12.93 -3.96
C ALA A 125 -11.53 11.80 -3.08
N LEU A 126 -11.38 12.04 -1.76
CA LEU A 126 -11.00 11.01 -0.79
C LEU A 126 -12.05 9.89 -0.67
N LYS A 127 -13.35 10.19 -0.84
CA LYS A 127 -14.39 9.14 -0.86
C LYS A 127 -14.14 8.19 -2.02
N THR A 128 -13.88 8.74 -3.20
CA THR A 128 -13.55 7.95 -4.39
C THR A 128 -12.25 7.16 -4.21
N ALA A 129 -11.20 7.76 -3.64
CA ALA A 129 -9.97 7.02 -3.29
C ALA A 129 -10.23 5.83 -2.35
N SER A 130 -11.13 5.99 -1.36
CA SER A 130 -11.53 4.89 -0.47
C SER A 130 -12.31 3.79 -1.20
N GLU A 131 -13.27 4.16 -2.06
CA GLU A 131 -14.07 3.21 -2.86
C GLU A 131 -13.22 2.46 -3.88
N GLU A 132 -12.19 3.12 -4.40
CA GLU A 132 -11.19 2.51 -5.29
C GLU A 132 -10.25 1.57 -4.54
N ALA A 133 -9.77 1.99 -3.37
CA ALA A 133 -8.96 1.13 -2.50
C ALA A 133 -9.70 -0.14 -2.07
N GLU A 134 -10.99 -0.04 -1.73
CA GLU A 134 -11.82 -1.20 -1.33
C GLU A 134 -11.92 -2.27 -2.43
N GLN A 135 -11.98 -1.84 -3.70
CA GLN A 135 -12.01 -2.72 -4.87
C GLN A 135 -10.66 -3.37 -5.20
N LEU A 136 -9.55 -2.88 -4.65
CA LEU A 136 -8.23 -3.46 -4.90
C LEU A 136 -8.02 -4.72 -4.05
N PRO A 137 -7.69 -5.86 -4.66
CA PRO A 137 -7.25 -7.03 -3.91
C PRO A 137 -5.85 -6.77 -3.31
N PRO A 138 -5.59 -7.22 -2.07
CA PRO A 138 -4.27 -7.11 -1.47
C PRO A 138 -3.25 -7.98 -2.22
N GLN A 139 -1.97 -7.63 -2.11
CA GLN A 139 -0.83 -8.29 -2.76
C GLN A 139 -0.84 -8.22 -4.30
N GLN A 140 -1.82 -7.54 -4.89
CA GLN A 140 -1.82 -7.19 -6.30
C GLN A 140 -1.31 -5.76 -6.50
N GLU A 141 -0.45 -5.60 -7.50
CA GLU A 141 -0.02 -4.29 -7.99
C GLU A 141 -1.20 -3.59 -8.71
N PRO A 142 -1.68 -2.42 -8.23
CA PRO A 142 -2.76 -1.67 -8.88
C PRO A 142 -2.29 -1.11 -10.22
N SER A 143 -3.21 -0.99 -11.18
CA SER A 143 -2.97 -0.27 -12.43
C SER A 143 -2.66 1.20 -12.15
N GLN A 144 -1.94 1.87 -13.07
CA GLN A 144 -1.58 3.28 -12.91
C GLN A 144 -2.81 4.16 -12.67
N GLU A 145 -3.90 3.95 -13.41
CA GLU A 145 -5.19 4.64 -13.23
C GLU A 145 -5.71 4.53 -11.78
N LYS A 146 -5.66 3.34 -11.17
CA LYS A 146 -6.13 3.13 -9.79
C LYS A 146 -5.17 3.74 -8.76
N ARG A 147 -3.86 3.80 -9.06
CA ARG A 147 -2.90 4.55 -8.22
C ARG A 147 -3.16 6.04 -8.30
N ASP A 148 -3.30 6.60 -9.49
CA ASP A 148 -3.53 8.02 -9.70
C ASP A 148 -4.84 8.46 -9.02
N ALA A 149 -5.89 7.63 -9.10
CA ALA A 149 -7.17 7.85 -8.42
C ALA A 149 -7.08 7.85 -6.88
N ILE A 150 -6.06 7.20 -6.30
CA ILE A 150 -5.83 7.14 -4.86
C ILE A 150 -4.80 8.20 -4.41
N GLU A 151 -3.71 8.38 -5.16
CA GLU A 151 -2.64 9.30 -4.84
C GLU A 151 -3.03 10.77 -5.08
N ALA A 152 -3.72 11.10 -6.18
CA ALA A 152 -4.04 12.49 -6.48
C ALA A 152 -4.92 13.15 -5.40
N PRO A 153 -5.95 12.48 -4.82
CA PRO A 153 -6.66 13.01 -3.65
C PRO A 153 -5.76 13.22 -2.44
N LEU A 154 -4.85 12.29 -2.11
CA LEU A 154 -3.90 12.41 -1.00
C LEU A 154 -2.92 13.58 -1.19
N ASN A 155 -2.39 13.75 -2.40
CA ASN A 155 -1.56 14.90 -2.76
C ASN A 155 -2.33 16.23 -2.64
N GLY A 156 -3.61 16.23 -3.03
CA GLY A 156 -4.51 17.37 -2.84
C GLY A 156 -4.72 17.74 -1.36
N VAL A 157 -4.88 16.75 -0.47
CA VAL A 157 -4.98 16.98 0.99
C VAL A 157 -3.73 17.70 1.51
N ASN A 158 -2.53 17.36 1.05
CA ASN A 158 -1.31 18.05 1.47
C ASN A 158 -1.30 19.54 1.04
N GLN A 159 -1.82 19.83 -0.15
CA GLN A 159 -1.89 21.21 -0.67
C GLN A 159 -2.88 22.06 0.12
N ILE A 160 -4.08 21.55 0.40
CA ILE A 160 -5.08 22.30 1.17
C ILE A 160 -4.65 22.51 2.63
N ILE A 161 -3.98 21.54 3.26
CA ILE A 161 -3.33 21.73 4.58
C ILE A 161 -2.31 22.87 4.53
N SER A 162 -1.45 22.89 3.50
CA SER A 162 -0.41 23.91 3.34
C SER A 162 -0.99 25.31 3.15
N LYS A 163 -2.05 25.43 2.33
CA LYS A 163 -2.83 26.67 2.15
C LYS A 163 -3.44 27.14 3.46
N ILE A 164 -4.16 26.26 4.15
CA ILE A 164 -4.84 26.57 5.41
C ILE A 164 -3.83 26.98 6.50
N SER A 165 -2.68 26.30 6.58
CA SER A 165 -1.60 26.67 7.50
C SER A 165 -1.06 28.06 7.19
N THR A 166 -0.75 28.36 5.92
CA THR A 166 -0.29 29.68 5.47
C THR A 166 -1.30 30.79 5.77
N VAL A 167 -2.59 30.48 5.71
CA VAL A 167 -3.69 31.40 6.02
C VAL A 167 -3.81 31.61 7.54
N PHE A 168 -3.67 30.55 8.35
CA PHE A 168 -3.74 30.63 9.80
C PHE A 168 -2.47 31.19 10.47
N GLU A 169 -1.31 31.13 9.83
CA GLU A 169 -0.09 31.84 10.28
C GLU A 169 -0.24 33.36 10.19
N LYS A 170 -1.11 33.87 9.31
CA LYS A 170 -1.42 35.30 9.20
C LYS A 170 -2.39 35.79 10.28
N THR A 171 -3.05 34.89 11.02
CA THR A 171 -4.11 35.23 11.99
C THR A 171 -3.74 34.84 13.42
N ALA A 172 -3.78 35.80 14.35
CA ALA A 172 -3.31 35.59 15.73
C ALA A 172 -4.15 34.59 16.56
N ASP A 173 -5.43 34.39 16.21
CA ASP A 173 -6.40 33.62 17.01
C ASP A 173 -6.40 32.09 16.79
N PHE A 174 -5.46 31.54 16.02
CA PHE A 174 -5.57 30.18 15.49
C PHE A 174 -4.72 29.09 16.17
N GLY A 175 -4.05 29.41 17.29
CA GLY A 175 -3.12 28.49 17.97
C GLY A 175 -3.72 27.14 18.41
N GLY A 176 -5.03 27.02 18.58
CA GLY A 176 -5.71 25.74 18.84
C GLY A 176 -5.78 24.82 17.61
N LYS A 177 -5.93 25.39 16.41
CA LYS A 177 -6.27 24.66 15.17
C LYS A 177 -5.06 23.96 14.53
N PHE A 178 -3.84 24.37 14.90
CA PHE A 178 -2.60 23.68 14.52
C PHE A 178 -2.54 22.21 14.97
N LYS A 179 -3.25 21.84 16.05
CA LYS A 179 -3.34 20.43 16.48
C LYS A 179 -4.10 19.58 15.47
N ASN A 180 -5.18 20.11 14.90
CA ASN A 180 -5.98 19.42 13.88
C ASN A 180 -5.14 19.27 12.59
N VAL A 181 -4.43 20.31 12.17
CA VAL A 181 -3.48 20.26 11.04
C VAL A 181 -2.42 19.17 11.24
N ALA A 182 -1.72 19.16 12.37
CA ALA A 182 -0.69 18.14 12.65
C ALA A 182 -1.25 16.71 12.67
N TYR A 183 -2.50 16.54 13.13
CA TYR A 183 -3.17 15.25 13.12
C TYR A 183 -3.54 14.79 11.70
N ILE A 184 -4.10 15.66 10.87
CA ILE A 184 -4.40 15.37 9.46
C ILE A 184 -3.12 15.00 8.70
N THR A 185 -2.01 15.73 8.89
CA THR A 185 -0.72 15.39 8.28
C THR A 185 -0.21 14.00 8.71
N SER A 186 -0.43 13.63 9.97
CA SER A 186 -0.03 12.31 10.50
C SER A 186 -0.85 11.18 9.87
N LEU A 187 -2.17 11.35 9.78
CA LEU A 187 -3.07 10.41 9.10
C LEU A 187 -2.73 10.29 7.59
N LEU A 188 -2.43 11.41 6.94
CA LEU A 188 -2.04 11.46 5.52
C LEU A 188 -0.76 10.67 5.27
N LEU A 189 0.28 10.88 6.07
CA LEU A 189 1.55 10.15 5.95
C LEU A 189 1.36 8.64 6.15
N SER A 190 0.53 8.26 7.13
CA SER A 190 0.22 6.87 7.41
C SER A 190 -0.57 6.20 6.26
N ALA A 191 -1.59 6.87 5.73
CA ALA A 191 -2.37 6.36 4.59
C ALA A 191 -1.48 6.18 3.34
N ARG A 192 -0.58 7.13 3.07
CA ARG A 192 0.43 6.99 2.00
C ARG A 192 1.31 5.76 2.21
N HIS A 193 1.82 5.57 3.43
CA HIS A 193 2.68 4.43 3.76
C HIS A 193 1.98 3.07 3.59
N LEU A 194 0.70 2.96 4.00
CA LEU A 194 -0.08 1.73 3.87
C LEU A 194 -0.35 1.34 2.41
N PHE A 195 -0.49 2.31 1.51
CA PHE A 195 -0.61 2.07 0.06
C PHE A 195 0.75 1.93 -0.65
N GLY A 196 1.88 2.11 0.05
CA GLY A 196 3.22 2.04 -0.52
C GLY A 196 3.63 3.27 -1.34
N LEU A 197 3.05 4.45 -1.04
CA LEU A 197 3.47 5.74 -1.58
C LEU A 197 4.61 6.37 -0.74
N PRO A 198 5.48 7.19 -1.36
CA PRO A 198 6.53 7.93 -0.66
C PRO A 198 5.98 9.11 0.16
#